data_AF-A0A4Y9QA43-F1
#
_entry.id   AF-A0A4Y9QA43-F1
#
_cell.length_a   1.000
_cell.length_b   1.000
_cell.length_c   1.000
_cell.angle_alpha   90.00
_cell.angle_beta   90.00
_cell.angle_gamma   90.00
#
_symmetry.space_group_name_H-M   'P 1'
#
loop_
_entity.id
_entity.type
_entity.pdbx_description
1 polymer ?
#
loop_
_entity_poly.entity_id
_entity_poly.type
_entity_poly.pdbx_seq_one_letter_code
_entity_poly.pdbx_strand_id
1 'polypeptide(L)'
;MTADDATLLRTAADRLDLLAGRTTPGDWRTRGLLATRPEVVAHLADGATEHVAEARARSAAWIAVLSPAVAAPLSAWLRSAAGTEPVDDAAVALARTLLDRLP
;
A
#
# COMPACT_ATOMS: atom_id res chain seq x y z
N MET A 1 9.61 15.75 -21.08
CA MET A 1 9.06 15.66 -19.72
C MET A 1 8.45 14.28 -19.45
N THR A 2 7.88 13.62 -20.46
CA THR A 2 7.23 12.29 -20.36
C THR A 2 8.15 11.14 -19.94
N ALA A 3 9.42 11.14 -20.39
CA ALA A 3 10.41 10.13 -19.97
C ALA A 3 10.74 10.20 -18.46
N ASP A 4 10.62 11.39 -17.86
CA ASP A 4 10.84 11.60 -16.42
C ASP A 4 9.64 11.07 -15.62
N ASP A 5 8.41 11.37 -16.06
CA ASP A 5 7.18 10.90 -15.43
C ASP A 5 7.06 9.36 -15.46
N ALA A 6 7.35 8.71 -16.59
CA ALA A 6 7.36 7.25 -16.65
C ALA A 6 8.41 6.62 -15.72
N THR A 7 9.56 7.27 -15.53
CA THR A 7 10.60 6.82 -14.58
C THR A 7 10.14 6.99 -13.13
N LEU A 8 9.44 8.09 -12.83
CA LEU A 8 8.87 8.36 -11.53
C LEU A 8 7.86 7.28 -11.10
N LEU A 9 6.95 6.90 -12.00
CA LEU A 9 5.96 5.83 -11.75
C LEU A 9 6.62 4.47 -11.46
N ARG A 10 7.62 4.08 -12.26
CA ARG A 10 8.37 2.82 -12.05
C ARG A 10 9.11 2.82 -10.72
N THR A 11 9.74 3.94 -10.37
CA THR A 11 10.45 4.10 -9.09
C THR A 11 9.50 3.97 -7.90
N ALA A 12 8.31 4.57 -7.98
CA ALA A 12 7.29 4.42 -6.94
C ALA A 12 6.82 2.97 -6.80
N ALA A 13 6.61 2.26 -7.91
CA ALA A 13 6.24 0.85 -7.91
C ALA A 13 7.32 -0.02 -7.24
N ASP A 14 8.60 0.20 -7.57
CA ASP A 14 9.70 -0.57 -7.00
C ASP A 14 9.84 -0.34 -5.49
N ARG A 15 9.73 0.90 -5.01
CA ARG A 15 9.76 1.20 -3.57
C ARG A 15 8.56 0.64 -2.82
N LEU A 16 7.39 0.62 -3.45
CA LEU A 16 6.18 0.03 -2.88
C LEU A 16 6.33 -1.49 -2.72
N ASP A 17 6.85 -2.18 -3.72
CA ASP A 17 7.13 -3.62 -3.66
C ASP A 17 8.18 -3.95 -2.57
N LEU A 18 9.22 -3.12 -2.45
CA LEU A 18 10.23 -3.27 -1.39
C LEU A 18 9.62 -3.08 0.02
N LEU A 19 8.75 -2.10 0.20
CA LEU A 19 8.07 -1.88 1.48
C LEU A 19 7.15 -3.06 1.82
N ALA A 20 6.39 -3.57 0.85
CA ALA A 20 5.50 -4.69 1.06
C ALA A 20 6.25 -5.98 1.43
N GLY A 21 7.40 -6.25 0.78
CA GLY A 21 8.22 -7.44 1.04
C GLY A 21 8.78 -7.54 2.46
N ARG A 22 8.81 -6.43 3.22
CA ARG A 22 9.27 -6.40 4.62
C ARG A 22 8.15 -6.17 5.64
N THR A 23 6.90 -6.17 5.21
CA THR A 23 5.73 -5.92 6.06
C THR A 23 4.97 -7.22 6.30
N THR A 24 4.37 -7.40 7.50
CA THR A 24 3.60 -8.60 7.85
C THR A 24 2.55 -8.92 6.77
N PRO A 25 2.61 -10.10 6.12
CA PRO A 25 1.71 -10.47 5.03
C PRO A 25 0.32 -10.85 5.56
N GLY A 26 -0.59 -11.20 4.65
CA GLY A 26 -1.90 -11.74 4.99
C GLY A 26 -3.03 -10.72 4.90
N ASP A 27 -4.24 -11.18 5.24
CA ASP A 27 -5.45 -10.36 5.22
C ASP A 27 -5.57 -9.60 6.55
N TRP A 28 -5.34 -8.29 6.49
CA TRP A 28 -5.40 -7.44 7.67
C TRP A 28 -6.85 -7.09 7.99
N ARG A 29 -7.31 -7.49 9.18
CA ARG A 29 -8.66 -7.24 9.66
C ARG A 29 -8.66 -6.41 10.93
N THR A 30 -9.65 -5.54 11.05
CA THR A 30 -9.90 -4.85 12.31
C THR A 30 -10.59 -5.80 13.28
N ARG A 31 -10.13 -5.81 14.54
CA ARG A 31 -10.69 -6.58 15.65
C ARG A 31 -10.75 -5.72 16.92
N GLY A 32 -11.39 -6.25 17.95
CA GLY A 32 -11.50 -5.62 19.27
C GLY A 32 -12.93 -5.19 19.60
N LEU A 33 -13.32 -5.43 20.85
CA LEU A 33 -14.63 -5.05 21.40
C LEU A 33 -14.67 -3.59 21.87
N LEU A 34 -13.50 -2.94 21.96
CA LEU A 34 -13.36 -1.57 22.44
C LEU A 34 -13.48 -0.59 21.28
N ALA A 35 -14.64 0.07 21.20
CA ALA A 35 -15.01 0.98 20.11
C ALA A 35 -13.97 2.09 19.82
N THR A 36 -13.09 2.42 20.77
CA THR A 36 -12.10 3.49 20.63
C THR A 36 -10.70 3.00 20.22
N ARG A 37 -10.39 1.72 20.45
CA ARG A 37 -9.06 1.13 20.25
C ARG A 37 -9.15 -0.25 19.62
N PRO A 38 -9.55 -0.32 18.34
CA PRO A 38 -9.46 -1.54 17.59
C PRO A 38 -8.00 -1.96 17.36
N GLU A 39 -7.80 -3.26 17.28
CA GLU A 39 -6.57 -3.91 16.83
C GLU A 39 -6.66 -4.17 15.34
N VAL A 40 -5.52 -4.16 14.66
CA VAL A 40 -5.36 -4.66 13.30
C VAL A 40 -4.57 -5.97 13.39
N VAL A 41 -5.16 -7.04 12.87
CA VAL A 41 -4.62 -8.41 12.95
C VAL A 41 -4.49 -8.95 11.53
N ALA A 42 -3.32 -9.45 11.19
CA ALA A 42 -3.07 -10.19 9.96
C ALA A 42 -3.58 -11.62 10.10
N HIS A 43 -4.35 -12.08 9.12
CA HIS A 43 -4.78 -13.45 8.96
C HIS A 43 -3.93 -14.12 7.88
N LEU A 44 -3.15 -15.13 8.28
CA LEU A 44 -2.23 -15.85 7.41
C LEU A 44 -2.91 -17.06 6.73
N ALA A 45 -2.31 -17.54 5.64
CA ALA A 45 -2.89 -18.61 4.83
C ALA A 45 -2.93 -19.98 5.54
N ASP A 46 -2.08 -20.18 6.55
CA ASP A 46 -2.05 -21.36 7.42
C ASP A 46 -3.08 -21.28 8.57
N GLY A 47 -3.87 -20.20 8.63
CA GLY A 47 -4.85 -19.95 9.68
C GLY A 47 -4.27 -19.28 10.93
N ALA A 48 -2.96 -19.05 10.99
CA ALA A 48 -2.34 -18.28 12.06
C ALA A 48 -2.75 -16.80 11.98
N THR A 49 -2.63 -16.11 13.11
CA THR A 49 -2.90 -14.67 13.21
C THR A 49 -1.75 -13.95 13.87
N GLU A 50 -1.42 -12.77 13.36
CA GLU A 50 -0.36 -11.91 13.90
C GLU A 50 -0.93 -10.51 14.18
N HIS A 51 -0.64 -9.97 15.37
CA HIS A 51 -1.02 -8.61 15.70
C HIS A 51 -0.11 -7.61 14.96
N VAL A 52 -0.73 -6.71 14.19
CA VAL A 52 -0.02 -5.71 13.37
C VAL A 52 0.06 -4.36 14.09
N ALA A 53 -1.06 -3.86 14.61
CA ALA A 53 -1.13 -2.53 15.22
C ALA A 53 -2.31 -2.36 16.17
N GLU A 54 -2.11 -1.62 17.26
CA GLU A 54 -3.20 -0.98 18.01
C GLU A 54 -3.50 0.37 17.35
N ALA A 55 -4.74 0.58 16.90
CA ALA A 55 -5.11 1.75 16.12
C ALA A 55 -6.18 2.60 16.81
N ARG A 56 -6.26 3.88 16.42
CA ARG A 56 -7.45 4.69 16.72
C ARG A 56 -8.59 4.24 15.81
N ALA A 57 -9.81 4.24 16.34
CA ALA A 57 -11.02 3.78 15.63
C ALA A 57 -11.16 4.35 14.20
N ARG A 58 -10.87 5.65 14.02
CA ARG A 58 -10.98 6.33 12.73
C ARG A 58 -9.90 5.95 11.71
N SER A 59 -8.80 5.32 12.15
CA SER A 59 -7.65 5.00 11.31
C SER A 59 -7.50 3.51 11.05
N ALA A 60 -8.09 2.64 11.88
CA ALA A 60 -7.96 1.20 11.76
C ALA A 60 -8.46 0.67 10.41
N ALA A 61 -9.56 1.22 9.89
CA ALA A 61 -10.08 0.87 8.58
C ALA A 61 -9.10 1.24 7.45
N TRP A 62 -8.46 2.41 7.52
CA TRP A 62 -7.44 2.83 6.57
C TRP A 62 -6.23 1.91 6.58
N ILE A 63 -5.76 1.51 7.77
CA ILE A 63 -4.62 0.61 7.93
C ILE A 63 -4.93 -0.78 7.34
N ALA A 64 -6.12 -1.32 7.62
CA ALA A 64 -6.52 -2.62 7.08
C ALA A 64 -6.67 -2.60 5.55
N VAL A 65 -7.30 -1.55 4.99
CA VAL A 65 -7.50 -1.40 3.54
C VAL A 65 -6.18 -1.21 2.81
N LEU A 66 -5.25 -0.43 3.37
CA LEU A 66 -3.93 -0.18 2.78
C LEU A 66 -2.85 -1.16 3.29
N SER A 67 -3.26 -2.39 3.62
CA SER A 67 -2.34 -3.47 3.97
C SER A 67 -1.39 -3.82 2.80
N PRO A 68 -0.30 -4.57 3.02
CA PRO A 68 0.65 -4.94 1.98
C PRO A 68 0.02 -5.65 0.76
N ALA A 69 -1.18 -6.21 0.92
CA ALA A 69 -1.93 -6.84 -0.16
C ALA A 69 -2.23 -5.88 -1.34
N VAL A 70 -2.30 -4.55 -1.10
CA VAL A 70 -2.52 -3.58 -2.19
C VAL A 70 -1.27 -3.29 -3.01
N ALA A 71 -0.08 -3.63 -2.52
CA ALA A 71 1.18 -3.26 -3.16
C ALA A 71 1.31 -3.89 -4.55
N ALA A 72 1.16 -5.20 -4.68
CA ALA A 72 1.29 -5.89 -5.97
C ALA A 72 0.36 -5.33 -7.07
N PRO A 73 -0.97 -5.22 -6.86
CA PRO A 73 -1.85 -4.65 -7.88
C PRO A 73 -1.56 -3.16 -8.17
N LEU A 74 -1.20 -2.37 -7.15
CA LEU A 74 -0.90 -0.95 -7.33
C LEU A 74 0.42 -0.73 -8.09
N SER A 75 1.47 -1.48 -7.75
CA SER A 75 2.76 -1.47 -8.47
C SER A 75 2.58 -1.93 -9.92
N ALA A 76 1.76 -2.96 -10.17
CA ALA A 76 1.43 -3.38 -11.52
C ALA A 76 0.70 -2.27 -12.32
N TRP A 77 -0.26 -1.60 -11.69
CA TRP A 77 -0.96 -0.46 -12.30
C TRP A 77 0.00 0.70 -12.61
N LEU A 78 0.90 1.06 -11.68
CA LEU A 78 1.91 2.11 -11.91
C LEU A 78 2.83 1.76 -13.09
N ARG A 79 3.28 0.52 -13.20
CA ARG A 79 4.12 0.06 -14.33
C ARG A 79 3.36 0.08 -15.65
N SER A 80 2.09 -0.29 -15.64
CA SER A 80 1.20 -0.21 -16.82
C SER A 80 0.99 1.24 -17.25
N ALA A 81 0.71 2.14 -16.31
CA ALA A 81 0.52 3.57 -16.59
C ALA A 81 1.80 4.20 -17.15
N ALA A 82 2.98 3.80 -16.68
CA ALA A 82 4.27 4.24 -17.21
C ALA A 82 4.56 3.77 -18.65
N GLY A 83 3.77 2.84 -19.20
CA GLY A 83 3.85 2.39 -20.59
C GLY A 83 2.89 3.11 -21.54
N THR A 84 2.05 4.01 -21.04
CA THR A 84 1.06 4.76 -21.83
C THR A 84 1.60 6.14 -22.17
N GLU A 85 1.37 6.61 -23.40
CA GLU A 85 1.74 7.97 -23.85
C GLU A 85 0.48 8.70 -24.37
N PRO A 86 0.11 9.85 -23.79
CA PRO A 86 0.76 10.51 -22.66
C PRO A 86 0.57 9.76 -21.33
N VAL A 87 1.52 9.95 -20.40
CA VAL A 87 1.38 9.45 -19.02
C VAL A 87 0.27 10.24 -18.33
N ASP A 88 -0.59 9.54 -17.58
CA ASP A 88 -1.70 10.16 -16.84
C ASP A 88 -1.19 11.03 -15.68
N ASP A 89 -1.59 12.30 -15.67
CA ASP A 89 -1.25 13.28 -14.62
C ASP A 89 -1.66 12.80 -13.21
N ALA A 90 -2.78 12.10 -13.08
CA ALA A 90 -3.23 11.56 -11.80
C ALA A 90 -2.28 10.46 -11.28
N ALA A 91 -1.75 9.63 -12.19
CA ALA A 91 -0.74 8.63 -11.85
C ALA A 91 0.59 9.29 -11.41
N VAL A 92 0.99 10.39 -12.07
CA VAL A 92 2.17 11.17 -11.67
C VAL A 92 1.98 11.77 -10.27
N ALA A 93 0.81 12.34 -9.98
CA ALA A 93 0.50 12.91 -8.67
C ALA A 93 0.52 11.85 -7.56
N LEU A 94 -0.03 10.65 -7.81
CA LEU A 94 0.04 9.55 -6.86
C LEU A 94 1.48 9.12 -6.63
N ALA A 95 2.25 8.91 -7.69
CA ALA A 95 3.63 8.44 -7.59
C ALA A 95 4.53 9.44 -6.84
N ARG A 96 4.34 10.76 -7.03
CA ARG A 96 5.01 11.80 -6.22
C ARG A 96 4.63 11.68 -4.74
N THR A 97 3.33 11.55 -4.45
CA THR A 97 2.85 11.39 -3.07
C THR A 97 3.43 10.13 -2.41
N LEU A 98 3.56 9.04 -3.15
CA LEU A 98 4.21 7.82 -2.66
C LEU A 98 5.69 8.04 -2.38
N LEU A 99 6.44 8.61 -3.33
CA LEU A 99 7.87 8.83 -3.18
C LEU A 99 8.23 9.79 -2.04
N ASP A 100 7.35 10.74 -1.71
CA ASP A 100 7.51 11.65 -0.56
C ASP A 100 7.30 10.95 0.80
N ARG A 101 6.66 9.78 0.83
CA ARG A 101 6.23 9.08 2.07
C ARG A 101 6.86 7.71 2.25
N LEU A 102 7.23 7.06 1.15
CA LEU A 102 7.94 5.79 1.17
C LEU A 102 9.37 6.01 1.70
N PRO A 103 9.85 5.12 2.59
CA PRO A 103 11.17 5.22 3.20
C PRO A 103 12.31 4.92 2.22
#